data_AF-A0AA37LU42-F1
#
_entry.id   AF-A0AA37LU42-F1
#
_cell.length_a   1.000
_cell.length_b   1.000
_cell.length_c   1.000
_cell.angle_alpha   90.00
_cell.angle_beta   90.00
_cell.angle_gamma   90.00
#
_symmetry.space_group_name_H-M   'P 1'
#
loop_
_entity.id
_entity.type
_entity.pdbx_description
1 polymer ?
#
loop_
_entity_poly.entity_id
_entity_poly.type
_entity_poly.pdbx_seq_one_letter_code
_entity_poly.pdbx_strand_id
1 'polypeptide(L)'
;MSTDLELLCLQWKPDMDCVRASELMKPTRDSTAEQHLMERMWVMCAIQMHEQLQAATCAKPHFERYRSWLAYEYERFKQPGYLMVPDSVDIVAMSSEDRHQAIVDCYESGKETHMWPVLETAWRVYINMIDVVEGRRKLLRVLMEDRLLPQFYDWANELTDMRPLFNIMGHSKPQLRILEIGAGTGGSTSRALEGLVSEHGERLYSSYTFTDISTLFFGPAQERFATYDGIEYCKLDISLDPLEQGFEAGSYDLILAANVSLSCVLLNAYNINIS
;
A
#
# COMPACT_ATOMS: atom_id res chain seq x y z
N MET A 1 13.53 17.26 44.97
CA MET A 1 13.49 15.98 44.24
C MET A 1 12.09 15.44 44.40
N SER A 2 11.23 15.68 43.41
CA SER A 2 9.87 15.12 43.36
C SER A 2 10.02 13.66 42.98
N THR A 3 9.72 12.76 43.90
CA THR A 3 9.45 11.36 43.61
C THR A 3 8.10 11.32 42.91
N ASP A 4 8.10 11.34 41.58
CA ASP A 4 6.90 11.03 40.80
C ASP A 4 6.54 9.58 41.13
N LEU A 5 5.49 9.43 41.93
CA LEU A 5 4.81 8.15 42.12
C LEU A 5 4.28 7.73 40.75
N GLU A 6 4.84 6.66 40.19
CA GLU A 6 4.22 5.92 39.10
C GLU A 6 2.85 5.43 39.60
N LEU A 7 1.82 6.23 39.31
CA LEU A 7 0.45 5.88 39.57
C LEU A 7 0.10 4.74 38.62
N LEU A 8 -0.11 3.55 39.17
CA LEU A 8 -0.73 2.44 38.46
C LEU A 8 -2.14 2.89 38.03
N CYS A 9 -2.27 3.26 36.76
CA CYS A 9 -3.54 3.65 36.15
C CYS A 9 -4.20 2.41 35.55
N LEU A 10 -5.35 2.01 36.09
CA LEU A 10 -6.17 0.96 35.48
C LEU A 10 -6.87 1.56 34.25
N GLN A 11 -6.52 1.05 33.07
CA GLN A 11 -7.19 1.41 31.82
C GLN A 11 -8.18 0.32 31.44
N TRP A 12 -9.41 0.71 31.12
CA TRP A 12 -10.43 -0.18 30.62
C TRP A 12 -10.69 0.11 29.13
N LYS A 13 -10.68 -0.93 28.30
CA LYS A 13 -11.15 -0.91 26.91
C LYS A 13 -12.06 -2.11 26.64
N PRO A 14 -12.99 -2.01 25.68
CA PRO A 14 -13.77 -3.16 25.25
C PRO A 14 -12.85 -4.25 24.70
N ASP A 15 -13.30 -5.51 24.78
CA ASP A 15 -12.66 -6.61 24.08
C ASP A 15 -12.77 -6.40 22.56
N MET A 16 -11.75 -6.80 21.80
CA MET A 16 -11.74 -6.66 20.34
C MET A 16 -12.95 -7.35 19.69
N ASP A 17 -13.39 -8.50 20.21
CA ASP A 17 -14.54 -9.25 19.68
C ASP A 17 -15.88 -8.52 19.90
N CYS A 18 -15.88 -7.51 20.78
CA CYS A 18 -17.05 -6.69 21.11
C CYS A 18 -17.12 -5.39 20.31
N VAL A 19 -16.13 -5.08 19.46
CA VAL A 19 -16.09 -3.83 18.67
C VAL A 19 -16.16 -4.14 17.18
N ARG A 20 -16.98 -3.39 16.45
CA ARG A 20 -17.09 -3.59 15.00
C ARG A 20 -15.84 -3.07 14.30
N ALA A 21 -15.35 -3.81 13.31
CA ALA A 21 -14.21 -3.40 12.48
C ALA A 21 -14.36 -1.99 11.88
N SER A 22 -15.58 -1.60 11.48
CA SER A 22 -15.90 -0.25 10.97
C SER A 22 -15.73 0.88 12.00
N GLU A 23 -15.70 0.55 13.29
CA GLU A 23 -15.44 1.51 14.37
C GLU A 23 -13.94 1.70 14.61
N LEU A 24 -13.14 0.69 14.25
CA LEU A 24 -11.69 0.64 14.46
C LEU A 24 -10.89 1.03 13.21
N MET A 25 -11.49 0.91 12.03
CA MET A 25 -10.90 1.28 10.73
C MET A 25 -11.81 2.31 10.06
N LYS A 26 -11.34 3.55 9.98
CA LYS A 26 -12.12 4.67 9.44
C LYS A 26 -11.33 5.46 8.40
N PRO A 27 -11.98 6.01 7.36
CA PRO A 27 -11.34 6.96 6.48
C PRO A 27 -10.79 8.13 7.30
N THR A 28 -9.54 8.55 7.04
CA THR A 28 -8.94 9.69 7.74
C THR A 28 -9.51 11.03 7.28
N ARG A 29 -10.04 11.08 6.05
CA ARG A 29 -10.63 12.26 5.42
C ARG A 29 -11.55 11.86 4.27
N ASP A 30 -12.40 12.78 3.86
CA ASP A 30 -13.10 12.65 2.58
C ASP A 30 -12.09 12.82 1.44
N SER A 31 -11.98 11.80 0.59
CA SER A 31 -11.10 11.77 -0.59
C SER A 31 -11.88 11.59 -1.89
N THR A 32 -13.21 11.80 -1.88
CA THR A 32 -14.08 11.52 -3.04
C THR A 32 -13.64 12.30 -4.29
N ALA A 33 -13.44 13.62 -4.16
CA ALA A 33 -13.01 14.46 -5.29
C ALA A 33 -11.64 14.06 -5.84
N GLU A 34 -10.74 13.64 -4.96
CA GLU A 34 -9.40 13.19 -5.32
C GLU A 34 -9.41 11.83 -6.02
N GLN A 35 -10.27 10.91 -5.57
CA GLN A 35 -10.48 9.63 -6.24
C GLN A 35 -11.02 9.84 -7.66
N HIS A 36 -11.96 10.79 -7.85
CA HIS A 36 -12.43 11.16 -9.19
C HIS A 36 -11.30 11.71 -10.08
N LEU A 37 -10.45 12.59 -9.55
CA LEU A 37 -9.32 13.15 -10.29
C LEU A 37 -8.31 12.05 -10.68
N MET A 38 -7.96 11.18 -9.73
CA MET A 38 -7.05 10.06 -9.93
C MET A 38 -7.58 9.09 -10.99
N GLU A 39 -8.85 8.67 -10.88
CA GLU A 39 -9.45 7.75 -11.84
C GLU A 39 -9.51 8.38 -13.23
N ARG A 40 -9.88 9.67 -13.32
CA ARG A 40 -9.87 10.41 -14.59
C ARG A 40 -8.47 10.45 -15.20
N MET A 41 -7.42 10.73 -14.40
CA MET A 41 -6.03 10.71 -14.86
C MET A 41 -5.65 9.33 -15.38
N TRP A 42 -6.01 8.27 -14.66
CA TRP A 42 -5.75 6.91 -15.07
C TRP A 42 -6.44 6.58 -16.41
N VAL A 43 -7.70 6.95 -16.62
CA VAL A 43 -8.41 6.74 -17.91
C VAL A 43 -7.66 7.42 -19.06
N MET A 44 -7.27 8.70 -18.89
CA MET A 44 -6.52 9.43 -19.91
C MET A 44 -5.18 8.75 -20.22
N CYS A 45 -4.42 8.37 -19.19
CA CYS A 45 -3.15 7.65 -19.34
C CYS A 45 -3.36 6.29 -20.02
N ALA A 46 -4.39 5.53 -19.65
CA ALA A 46 -4.67 4.21 -20.18
C ALA A 46 -5.00 4.25 -21.67
N ILE A 47 -5.81 5.21 -22.12
CA ILE A 47 -6.11 5.44 -23.55
C ILE A 47 -4.83 5.79 -24.30
N GLN A 48 -4.04 6.73 -23.77
CA GLN A 48 -2.81 7.17 -24.41
C GLN A 48 -1.77 6.05 -24.52
N MET A 49 -1.61 5.26 -23.46
CA MET A 49 -0.74 4.08 -23.47
C MET A 49 -1.26 2.99 -24.40
N HIS A 50 -2.58 2.77 -24.48
CA HIS A 50 -3.17 1.81 -25.41
C HIS A 50 -2.76 2.13 -26.85
N GLU A 51 -2.90 3.39 -27.28
CA GLU A 51 -2.52 3.84 -28.62
C GLU A 51 -1.01 3.65 -28.87
N GLN A 52 -0.17 4.12 -27.95
CA GLN A 52 1.29 4.07 -28.10
C GLN A 52 1.84 2.63 -28.10
N LEU A 53 1.24 1.73 -27.31
CA LEU A 53 1.70 0.35 -27.17
C LEU A 53 1.32 -0.56 -28.33
N GLN A 54 0.45 -0.14 -29.25
CA GLN A 54 0.12 -0.94 -30.44
C GLN A 54 1.36 -1.18 -31.32
N ALA A 55 2.23 -0.18 -31.44
CA ALA A 55 3.45 -0.25 -32.24
C ALA A 55 4.69 -0.75 -31.45
N ALA A 56 4.60 -0.85 -30.12
CA ALA A 56 5.73 -1.21 -29.27
C ALA A 56 6.03 -2.71 -29.29
N THR A 57 7.31 -3.07 -29.17
CA THR A 57 7.74 -4.47 -29.03
C THR A 57 7.77 -4.87 -27.56
N CYS A 58 6.97 -5.86 -27.17
CA CYS A 58 6.97 -6.36 -25.79
C CYS A 58 8.15 -7.30 -25.53
N ALA A 59 9.10 -6.89 -24.70
CA ALA A 59 10.28 -7.68 -24.35
C ALA A 59 9.97 -8.92 -23.49
N LYS A 60 8.77 -9.00 -22.89
CA LYS A 60 8.35 -10.10 -22.02
C LYS A 60 6.87 -10.48 -22.24
N PRO A 61 6.49 -11.77 -22.07
CA PRO A 61 5.12 -12.22 -22.30
C PRO A 61 4.03 -11.55 -21.44
N HIS A 62 4.35 -11.10 -20.23
CA HIS A 62 3.37 -10.40 -19.40
C HIS A 62 3.04 -8.99 -19.90
N PHE A 63 3.92 -8.35 -20.66
CA PHE A 63 3.62 -7.05 -21.28
C PHE A 63 2.59 -7.20 -22.40
N GLU A 64 2.55 -8.34 -23.09
CA GLU A 64 1.49 -8.65 -24.05
C GLU A 64 0.12 -8.83 -23.37
N ARG A 65 0.11 -9.45 -22.18
CA ARG A 65 -1.10 -9.54 -21.36
C ARG A 65 -1.56 -8.16 -20.91
N TYR A 66 -0.64 -7.31 -20.48
CA TYR A 66 -0.93 -5.93 -20.11
C TYR A 66 -1.49 -5.13 -21.29
N ARG A 67 -0.91 -5.26 -22.49
CA ARG A 67 -1.42 -4.64 -23.72
C ARG A 67 -2.84 -5.10 -24.06
N SER A 68 -3.11 -6.40 -23.92
CA SER A 68 -4.45 -6.98 -24.12
C SER A 68 -5.45 -6.48 -23.08
N TRP A 69 -5.03 -6.34 -21.81
CA TRP A 69 -5.86 -5.75 -20.76
C TRP A 69 -6.17 -4.27 -21.03
N LEU A 70 -5.19 -3.48 -21.46
CA LEU A 70 -5.43 -2.09 -21.87
C LEU A 70 -6.40 -1.98 -23.05
N ALA A 71 -6.32 -2.88 -24.02
CA ALA A 71 -7.31 -2.93 -25.11
C ALA A 71 -8.72 -3.25 -24.60
N TYR A 72 -8.84 -4.17 -23.63
CA TYR A 72 -10.12 -4.47 -22.98
C TYR A 72 -10.67 -3.27 -22.21
N GLU A 73 -9.84 -2.57 -21.43
CA GLU A 73 -10.26 -1.35 -20.72
C GLU A 73 -10.65 -0.23 -21.70
N TYR A 74 -9.91 -0.06 -22.80
CA TYR A 74 -10.26 0.88 -23.86
C TYR A 74 -11.67 0.63 -24.44
N GLU A 75 -12.06 -0.63 -24.63
CA GLU A 75 -13.43 -0.97 -25.04
C GLU A 75 -14.49 -0.56 -23.99
N ARG A 76 -14.14 -0.62 -22.70
CA ARG A 76 -15.02 -0.18 -21.60
C ARG A 76 -15.17 1.33 -21.55
N PHE A 77 -14.10 2.10 -21.78
CA PHE A 77 -14.15 3.56 -21.78
C PHE A 77 -15.03 4.14 -22.89
N LYS A 78 -15.24 3.38 -23.97
CA LYS A 78 -16.17 3.75 -25.04
C LYS A 78 -17.64 3.60 -24.66
N GLN A 79 -17.94 2.96 -23.53
CA GLN A 79 -19.30 2.80 -23.04
C GLN A 79 -19.63 3.89 -22.02
N PRO A 80 -20.83 4.50 -22.07
CA PRO A 80 -21.23 5.48 -21.07
C PRO A 80 -21.35 4.84 -19.68
N GLY A 81 -21.13 5.64 -18.63
CA GLY A 81 -21.29 5.19 -17.24
C GLY A 81 -20.09 4.43 -16.68
N TYR A 82 -18.89 4.64 -17.21
CA TYR A 82 -17.66 4.16 -16.56
C TYR A 82 -17.56 4.70 -15.13
N LEU A 83 -17.22 3.82 -14.19
CA LEU A 83 -17.25 4.12 -12.76
C LEU A 83 -16.31 5.30 -12.43
N MET A 84 -16.80 6.27 -11.66
CA MET A 84 -16.11 7.50 -11.27
C MET A 84 -15.68 8.46 -12.40
N VAL A 85 -15.78 8.07 -13.69
CA VAL A 85 -15.41 8.92 -14.85
C VAL A 85 -16.56 8.92 -15.88
N PRO A 86 -17.62 9.72 -15.62
CA PRO A 86 -18.84 9.68 -16.43
C PRO A 86 -18.64 10.14 -17.88
N ASP A 87 -17.61 10.95 -18.15
CA ASP A 87 -17.25 11.49 -19.46
C ASP A 87 -16.08 10.74 -20.12
N SER A 88 -15.84 9.49 -19.72
CA SER A 88 -14.86 8.59 -20.35
C SER A 88 -15.00 8.50 -21.88
N VAL A 89 -16.23 8.52 -22.40
CA VAL A 89 -16.50 8.54 -23.85
C VAL A 89 -15.95 9.79 -24.52
N ASP A 90 -16.10 10.95 -23.88
CA ASP A 90 -15.56 12.22 -24.40
C ASP A 90 -14.03 12.20 -24.37
N ILE A 91 -13.42 11.60 -23.32
CA ILE A 91 -11.97 11.42 -23.23
C ILE A 91 -11.43 10.53 -24.36
N VAL A 92 -12.15 9.47 -24.73
CA VAL A 92 -11.78 8.62 -25.88
C VAL A 92 -11.83 9.41 -27.20
N ALA A 93 -12.78 10.34 -27.33
CA ALA A 93 -12.92 11.17 -28.52
C ALA A 93 -11.87 12.29 -28.63
N MET A 94 -11.14 12.60 -27.55
CA MET A 94 -10.07 13.59 -27.55
C MET A 94 -8.94 13.20 -28.52
N SER A 95 -8.31 14.22 -29.13
CA SER A 95 -7.06 14.01 -29.84
C SER A 95 -5.95 13.56 -28.86
N SER A 96 -4.94 12.86 -29.38
CA SER A 96 -3.78 12.49 -28.56
C SER A 96 -3.06 13.70 -27.97
N GLU A 97 -3.08 14.85 -28.64
CA GLU A 97 -2.43 16.07 -28.16
C GLU A 97 -3.22 16.69 -27.00
N ASP A 98 -4.53 16.88 -27.18
CA ASP A 98 -5.40 17.44 -26.14
C ASP A 98 -5.44 16.56 -24.90
N ARG A 99 -5.48 15.23 -25.08
CA ARG A 99 -5.47 14.28 -23.97
C ARG A 99 -4.14 14.31 -23.23
N HIS A 100 -3.02 14.41 -23.94
CA HIS A 100 -1.72 14.56 -23.28
C HIS A 100 -1.65 15.85 -22.46
N GLN A 101 -2.13 16.98 -23.01
CA GLN A 101 -2.18 18.24 -22.28
C GLN A 101 -3.06 18.14 -21.03
N ALA A 102 -4.23 17.49 -21.12
CA ALA A 102 -5.09 17.28 -19.96
C ALA A 102 -4.44 16.40 -18.87
N ILE A 103 -3.62 15.41 -19.24
CA ILE A 103 -2.81 14.64 -18.29
C ILE A 103 -1.80 15.56 -17.59
N VAL A 104 -1.09 16.41 -18.35
CA VAL A 104 -0.12 17.38 -17.80
C VAL A 104 -0.81 18.34 -16.83
N ASP A 105 -1.93 18.93 -17.22
CA ASP A 105 -2.67 19.87 -16.37
C ASP A 105 -3.14 19.20 -15.06
N CYS A 106 -3.64 17.95 -15.16
CA CYS A 106 -4.02 17.15 -13.99
C CYS A 106 -2.82 16.89 -13.07
N TYR A 107 -1.68 16.49 -13.64
CA TYR A 107 -0.45 16.23 -12.91
C TYR A 107 0.09 17.48 -12.21
N GLU A 108 0.11 18.63 -12.89
CA GLU A 108 0.54 19.92 -12.33
C GLU A 108 -0.39 20.37 -11.20
N SER A 109 -1.72 20.21 -11.36
CA SER A 109 -2.69 20.55 -10.31
C SER A 109 -2.53 19.71 -9.04
N GLY A 110 -1.93 18.52 -9.17
CA GLY A 110 -1.73 17.57 -8.08
C GLY A 110 -0.56 17.87 -7.15
N LYS A 111 0.40 18.70 -7.56
CA LYS A 111 1.68 18.91 -6.87
C LYS A 111 1.57 19.42 -5.44
N GLU A 112 0.56 20.23 -5.17
CA GLU A 112 0.33 20.84 -3.84
C GLU A 112 -0.75 20.09 -3.03
N THR A 113 -1.15 18.89 -3.47
CA THR A 113 -2.22 18.11 -2.85
C THR A 113 -1.67 16.87 -2.15
N HIS A 114 -2.48 16.28 -1.26
CA HIS A 114 -2.17 15.00 -0.64
C HIS A 114 -2.09 13.85 -1.67
N MET A 115 -2.60 14.04 -2.90
CA MET A 115 -2.57 13.07 -3.98
C MET A 115 -1.26 13.02 -4.74
N TRP A 116 -0.34 13.95 -4.46
CA TRP A 116 0.91 14.05 -5.19
C TRP A 116 1.63 12.70 -5.38
N PRO A 117 1.82 11.83 -4.36
CA PRO A 117 2.54 10.57 -4.53
C PRO A 117 1.88 9.62 -5.55
N VAL A 118 0.55 9.56 -5.61
CA VAL A 118 -0.16 8.69 -6.55
C VAL A 118 -0.20 9.28 -7.96
N LEU A 119 -0.35 10.60 -8.10
CA LEU A 119 -0.32 11.26 -9.40
C LEU A 119 1.08 11.21 -10.03
N GLU A 120 2.13 11.40 -9.23
CA GLU A 120 3.52 11.24 -9.66
C GLU A 120 3.83 9.78 -10.05
N THR A 121 3.28 8.81 -9.32
CA THR A 121 3.37 7.39 -9.70
C THR A 121 2.72 7.12 -11.06
N ALA A 122 1.48 7.57 -11.27
CA ALA A 122 0.78 7.42 -12.53
C ALA A 122 1.52 8.12 -13.69
N TRP A 123 2.03 9.33 -13.45
CA TRP A 123 2.82 10.10 -14.41
C TRP A 123 4.12 9.38 -14.80
N ARG A 124 4.91 8.90 -13.83
CA ARG A 124 6.15 8.16 -14.12
C ARG A 124 5.92 6.87 -14.87
N VAL A 125 4.85 6.14 -14.54
CA VAL A 125 4.44 4.94 -15.30
C VAL A 125 4.13 5.34 -16.73
N TYR A 126 3.30 6.37 -16.91
CA TYR A 126 2.87 6.85 -18.22
C TYR A 126 4.06 7.25 -19.12
N ILE A 127 4.92 8.17 -18.67
CA ILE A 127 6.02 8.69 -19.51
C ILE A 127 7.14 7.67 -19.78
N ASN A 128 7.22 6.58 -19.00
CA ASN A 128 8.24 5.54 -19.16
C ASN A 128 7.70 4.24 -19.76
N MET A 129 6.40 4.15 -20.05
CA MET A 129 5.75 2.88 -20.39
C MET A 129 6.41 2.17 -21.58
N ILE A 130 6.75 2.92 -22.65
CA ILE A 130 7.40 2.37 -23.85
C ILE A 130 8.77 1.78 -23.51
N ASP A 131 9.61 2.53 -22.80
CA ASP A 131 10.92 2.04 -22.35
C ASP A 131 10.81 0.80 -21.46
N VAL A 132 9.76 0.73 -20.63
CA VAL A 132 9.52 -0.42 -19.75
C VAL A 132 9.12 -1.65 -20.55
N VAL A 133 8.13 -1.55 -21.45
CA VAL A 133 7.65 -2.72 -22.21
C VAL A 133 8.69 -3.25 -23.18
N GLU A 134 9.54 -2.38 -23.74
CA GLU A 134 10.64 -2.75 -24.63
C GLU A 134 11.88 -3.23 -23.86
N GLY A 135 11.84 -3.21 -22.53
CA GLY A 135 12.91 -3.70 -21.66
C GLY A 135 14.11 -2.74 -21.53
N ARG A 136 14.00 -1.50 -22.02
CA ARG A 136 15.01 -0.44 -21.90
C ARG A 136 15.13 0.07 -20.45
N ARG A 137 14.03 0.08 -19.68
CA ARG A 137 14.03 0.40 -18.24
C ARG A 137 13.29 -0.66 -17.42
N LYS A 138 13.64 -0.79 -16.14
CA LYS A 138 12.90 -1.63 -15.17
C LYS A 138 11.92 -0.74 -14.40
N LEU A 139 10.61 -1.02 -14.49
CA LEU A 139 9.57 -0.22 -13.83
C LEU A 139 9.81 -0.02 -12.33
N LEU A 140 10.15 -1.09 -11.59
CA LEU A 140 10.41 -1.00 -10.16
C LEU A 140 11.51 0.03 -9.84
N ARG A 141 12.55 0.12 -10.68
CA ARG A 141 13.62 1.12 -10.49
C ARG A 141 13.09 2.54 -10.70
N VAL A 142 12.24 2.76 -11.71
CA VAL A 142 11.60 4.07 -11.96
C VAL A 142 10.76 4.51 -10.76
N LEU A 143 10.03 3.59 -10.14
CA LEU A 143 9.19 3.89 -8.97
C LEU A 143 9.99 4.03 -7.67
N MET A 144 11.19 3.45 -7.59
CA MET A 144 12.08 3.62 -6.43
C MET A 144 12.87 4.94 -6.46
N GLU A 145 13.02 5.57 -7.63
CA GLU A 145 13.65 6.88 -7.76
C GLU A 145 12.93 7.92 -6.86
N ASP A 146 13.69 8.80 -6.21
CA ASP A 146 13.18 9.87 -5.32
C ASP A 146 12.30 9.42 -4.15
N ARG A 147 12.43 8.15 -3.72
CA ARG A 147 11.58 7.53 -2.69
C ARG A 147 10.09 7.61 -3.02
N LEU A 148 9.72 7.60 -4.31
CA LEU A 148 8.33 7.69 -4.73
C LEU A 148 7.49 6.51 -4.22
N LEU A 149 7.98 5.27 -4.38
CA LEU A 149 7.24 4.09 -3.96
C LEU A 149 6.95 4.06 -2.44
N PRO A 150 7.90 4.36 -1.53
CA PRO A 150 7.59 4.59 -0.12
C PRO A 150 6.51 5.67 0.12
N GLN A 151 6.63 6.84 -0.52
CA GLN A 151 5.65 7.93 -0.37
C GLN A 151 4.24 7.50 -0.83
N PHE A 152 4.15 6.75 -1.92
CA PHE A 152 2.90 6.19 -2.41
C PHE A 152 2.27 5.24 -1.38
N TYR A 153 3.05 4.32 -0.81
CA TYR A 153 2.52 3.40 0.21
C TYR A 153 2.16 4.10 1.51
N ASP A 154 2.94 5.10 1.94
CA ASP A 154 2.61 5.91 3.11
C ASP A 154 1.28 6.64 2.90
N TRP A 155 1.11 7.31 1.74
CA TRP A 155 -0.15 7.93 1.34
C TRP A 155 -1.32 6.93 1.31
N ALA A 156 -1.14 5.76 0.69
CA ALA A 156 -2.20 4.75 0.60
C ALA A 156 -2.62 4.23 1.98
N ASN A 157 -1.65 4.01 2.88
CA ASN A 157 -1.91 3.59 4.26
C ASN A 157 -2.50 4.72 5.13
N GLU A 158 -2.36 5.99 4.74
CA GLU A 158 -3.01 7.11 5.41
C GLU A 158 -4.49 7.27 5.04
N LEU A 159 -4.97 6.64 3.97
CA LEU A 159 -6.39 6.76 3.58
C LEU A 159 -7.34 6.16 4.63
N THR A 160 -6.87 5.20 5.42
CA THR A 160 -7.64 4.55 6.49
C THR A 160 -6.84 4.53 7.79
N ASP A 161 -7.40 5.07 8.87
CA ASP A 161 -6.81 4.96 10.19
C ASP A 161 -7.06 3.57 10.76
N MET A 162 -5.98 2.77 10.86
CA MET A 162 -5.99 1.45 11.49
C MET A 162 -5.37 1.46 12.90
N ARG A 163 -4.86 2.60 13.39
CA ARG A 163 -4.22 2.67 14.71
C ARG A 163 -5.15 2.24 15.85
N PRO A 164 -6.46 2.58 15.86
CA PRO A 164 -7.37 2.10 16.90
C PRO A 164 -7.48 0.57 16.96
N LEU A 165 -7.40 -0.10 15.80
CA LEU A 165 -7.42 -1.56 15.73
C LEU A 165 -6.17 -2.18 16.36
N PHE A 166 -5.00 -1.67 16.01
CA PHE A 166 -3.75 -2.15 16.62
C PHE A 166 -3.69 -1.84 18.12
N ASN A 167 -4.23 -0.70 18.52
CA ASN A 167 -4.28 -0.31 19.92
C ASN A 167 -5.15 -1.25 20.76
N ILE A 168 -6.34 -1.61 20.28
CA ILE A 168 -7.22 -2.54 21.01
C ILE A 168 -6.61 -3.95 21.06
N MET A 169 -5.97 -4.41 19.97
CA MET A 169 -5.25 -5.68 19.95
C MET A 169 -4.11 -5.72 20.97
N GLY A 170 -3.27 -4.68 20.98
CA GLY A 170 -2.17 -4.54 21.93
C GLY A 170 -2.66 -4.40 23.37
N HIS A 171 -3.80 -3.73 23.60
CA HIS A 171 -4.39 -3.63 24.93
C HIS A 171 -4.92 -4.98 25.43
N SER A 172 -5.59 -5.75 24.57
CA SER A 172 -6.07 -7.10 24.90
C SER A 172 -4.94 -8.09 25.19
N LYS A 173 -3.80 -7.95 24.50
CA LYS A 173 -2.59 -8.78 24.71
C LYS A 173 -1.31 -7.92 24.63
N PRO A 174 -0.84 -7.31 25.73
CA PRO A 174 0.34 -6.41 25.70
C PRO A 174 1.67 -7.03 25.25
N GLN A 175 1.73 -8.35 25.12
CA GLN A 175 2.89 -9.11 24.63
C GLN A 175 2.60 -9.77 23.27
N LEU A 176 1.95 -9.04 22.35
CA LEU A 176 1.73 -9.53 20.99
C LEU A 176 3.06 -9.92 20.32
N ARG A 177 3.07 -11.10 19.71
CA ARG A 177 4.10 -11.53 18.74
C ARG A 177 3.54 -11.37 17.34
N ILE A 178 4.10 -10.46 16.56
CA ILE A 178 3.55 -10.04 15.27
C ILE A 178 4.45 -10.53 14.15
N LEU A 179 3.86 -11.09 13.10
CA LEU A 179 4.53 -11.39 11.83
C LEU A 179 3.92 -10.53 10.73
N GLU A 180 4.73 -9.71 10.06
CA GLU A 180 4.31 -8.98 8.87
C GLU A 180 4.91 -9.63 7.62
N ILE A 181 4.04 -10.08 6.72
CA ILE A 181 4.37 -10.71 5.45
C ILE A 181 4.30 -9.66 4.34
N GLY A 182 5.38 -9.50 3.58
CA GLY A 182 5.44 -8.54 2.47
C GLY A 182 5.46 -7.08 2.95
N ALA A 183 6.17 -6.82 4.05
CA ALA A 183 6.21 -5.52 4.69
C ALA A 183 6.78 -4.41 3.76
N GLY A 184 7.56 -4.78 2.75
CA GLY A 184 7.98 -3.89 1.67
C GLY A 184 8.60 -2.60 2.19
N THR A 185 8.06 -1.45 1.81
CA THR A 185 8.58 -0.13 2.23
C THR A 185 8.26 0.26 3.68
N GLY A 186 7.55 -0.59 4.43
CA GLY A 186 7.18 -0.37 5.83
C GLY A 186 5.99 0.56 6.05
N GLY A 187 5.16 0.80 5.03
CA GLY A 187 3.99 1.69 5.17
C GLY A 187 2.99 1.20 6.21
N SER A 188 2.67 -0.10 6.17
CA SER A 188 1.76 -0.73 7.12
C SER A 188 2.43 -0.98 8.47
N THR A 189 3.71 -1.35 8.48
CA THR A 189 4.56 -1.39 9.69
C THR A 189 4.46 -0.08 10.48
N SER A 190 4.59 1.08 9.82
CA SER A 190 4.52 2.40 10.47
C SER A 190 3.19 2.59 11.20
N ARG A 191 2.07 2.27 10.56
CA ARG A 191 0.73 2.40 11.16
C ARG A 191 0.51 1.43 12.32
N ALA A 192 1.01 0.20 12.19
CA ALA A 192 0.96 -0.80 13.25
C ALA A 192 1.74 -0.33 14.48
N LEU A 193 3.00 0.08 14.28
CA LEU A 193 3.87 0.55 15.36
C LEU A 193 3.32 1.81 16.04
N GLU A 194 2.73 2.75 15.30
CA GLU A 194 2.07 3.94 15.86
C GLU A 194 0.82 3.59 16.69
N GLY A 195 0.11 2.52 16.35
CA GLY A 195 -1.07 2.07 17.09
C GLY A 195 -0.77 1.18 18.29
N LEU A 196 0.34 0.42 18.25
CA LEU A 196 0.77 -0.52 19.29
C LEU A 196 1.51 0.16 20.45
N VAL A 197 0.96 1.28 20.92
CA VAL A 197 1.50 2.07 22.02
C VAL A 197 0.40 2.35 23.04
N SER A 198 0.70 2.22 24.33
CA SER A 198 -0.23 2.58 25.41
C SER A 198 -0.44 4.10 25.44
N GLU A 199 -1.45 4.56 26.18
CA GLU A 199 -1.67 6.02 26.35
C GLU A 199 -0.51 6.71 27.07
N HIS A 200 0.36 5.92 27.73
CA HIS A 200 1.56 6.39 28.42
C HIS A 200 2.85 6.21 27.59
N GLY A 201 2.74 5.77 26.34
CA GLY A 201 3.90 5.60 25.46
C GLY A 201 4.57 4.23 25.53
N GLU A 202 4.00 3.27 26.27
CA GLU A 202 4.60 1.94 26.43
C GLU A 202 4.30 1.07 25.21
N ARG A 203 5.27 0.24 24.82
CA ARG A 203 5.13 -0.70 23.72
C ARG A 203 4.13 -1.82 24.06
N LEU A 204 3.13 -2.05 23.20
CA LEU A 204 2.10 -3.08 23.39
C LEU A 204 2.36 -4.38 22.58
N TYR A 205 3.64 -4.70 22.36
CA TYR A 205 4.08 -5.94 21.72
C TYR A 205 5.40 -6.42 22.32
N SER A 206 5.65 -7.73 22.24
CA SER A 206 6.92 -8.32 22.63
C SER A 206 7.90 -8.44 21.46
N SER A 207 7.40 -8.79 20.27
CA SER A 207 8.19 -8.92 19.05
C SER A 207 7.39 -8.56 17.80
N TYR A 208 8.07 -7.94 16.84
CA TYR A 208 7.56 -7.60 15.52
C TYR A 208 8.51 -8.15 14.45
N THR A 209 8.15 -9.26 13.82
CA THR A 209 8.94 -9.86 12.75
C THR A 209 8.53 -9.25 11.41
N PHE A 210 9.34 -8.30 10.94
CA PHE A 210 9.24 -7.67 9.62
C PHE A 210 9.78 -8.63 8.56
N THR A 211 8.96 -9.00 7.58
CA THR A 211 9.40 -9.90 6.51
C THR A 211 9.05 -9.43 5.11
N ASP A 212 9.93 -9.76 4.18
CA ASP A 212 9.72 -9.57 2.75
C ASP A 212 10.51 -10.64 1.97
N ILE A 213 10.07 -10.96 0.75
CA ILE A 213 10.81 -11.85 -0.16
C ILE A 213 12.13 -11.20 -0.61
N SER A 214 12.15 -9.88 -0.66
CA SER A 214 13.28 -9.06 -1.09
C SER A 214 13.92 -8.33 0.08
N THR A 215 15.21 -8.59 0.29
CA THR A 215 16.01 -7.91 1.33
C THR A 215 16.31 -6.44 1.01
N LEU A 216 15.94 -5.95 -0.19
CA LEU A 216 16.17 -4.57 -0.63
C LEU A 216 15.56 -3.52 0.31
N PHE A 217 14.53 -3.91 1.07
CA PHE A 217 13.83 -3.00 1.96
C PHE A 217 14.38 -2.96 3.39
N PHE A 218 15.23 -3.92 3.78
CA PHE A 218 15.61 -4.08 5.19
C PHE A 218 16.48 -2.94 5.71
N GLY A 219 17.50 -2.51 4.94
CA GLY A 219 18.33 -1.37 5.33
C GLY A 219 17.52 -0.09 5.55
N PRO A 220 16.73 0.36 4.56
CA PRO A 220 15.84 1.50 4.72
C PRO A 220 14.82 1.35 5.86
N ALA A 221 14.27 0.15 6.08
CA ALA A 221 13.33 -0.10 7.17
C ALA A 221 14.02 -0.01 8.54
N GLN A 222 15.23 -0.56 8.68
CA GLN A 222 16.04 -0.45 9.90
C GLN A 222 16.35 1.01 10.25
N GLU A 223 16.67 1.84 9.26
CA GLU A 223 16.84 3.28 9.45
C GLU A 223 15.53 3.96 9.85
N ARG A 224 14.44 3.65 9.16
CA ARG A 224 13.10 4.24 9.39
C ARG A 224 12.55 3.92 10.78
N PHE A 225 12.79 2.71 11.28
CA PHE A 225 12.24 2.23 12.55
C PHE A 225 13.29 2.12 13.66
N ALA A 226 14.42 2.82 13.54
CA ALA A 226 15.52 2.76 14.50
C ALA A 226 15.12 3.17 15.95
N THR A 227 14.02 3.91 16.11
CA THR A 227 13.49 4.32 17.42
C THR A 227 12.55 3.29 18.05
N TYR A 228 12.17 2.24 17.32
CA TYR A 228 11.27 1.19 17.80
C TYR A 228 12.07 -0.05 18.20
N ASP A 229 11.89 -0.49 19.43
CA ASP A 229 12.52 -1.71 19.93
C ASP A 229 11.73 -2.96 19.55
N GLY A 230 12.41 -4.12 19.49
CA GLY A 230 11.75 -5.43 19.35
C GLY A 230 11.29 -5.77 17.94
N ILE A 231 11.87 -5.10 16.93
CA ILE A 231 11.66 -5.44 15.53
C ILE A 231 12.77 -6.37 15.05
N GLU A 232 12.38 -7.49 14.44
CA GLU A 232 13.26 -8.47 13.82
C GLU A 232 13.05 -8.45 12.31
N TYR A 233 14.12 -8.49 11.53
CA TYR A 233 14.06 -8.43 10.07
C TYR A 233 14.46 -9.78 9.48
N CYS A 234 13.52 -10.46 8.83
CA CYS A 234 13.72 -11.81 8.31
C CYS A 234 13.20 -11.92 6.88
N LYS A 235 13.90 -12.67 6.02
CA LYS A 235 13.38 -12.98 4.69
C LYS A 235 12.27 -14.04 4.82
N LEU A 236 11.15 -13.84 4.14
CA LEU A 236 10.08 -14.84 4.01
C LEU A 236 9.56 -14.85 2.58
N ASP A 237 9.60 -16.02 1.96
CA ASP A 237 8.89 -16.31 0.72
C ASP A 237 7.61 -17.10 1.07
N ILE A 238 6.47 -16.42 1.07
CA ILE A 238 5.19 -17.03 1.44
C ILE A 238 4.67 -18.04 0.39
N SER A 239 5.33 -18.14 -0.78
CA SER A 239 5.01 -19.18 -1.77
C SER A 239 5.60 -20.55 -1.41
N LEU A 240 6.45 -20.59 -0.37
CA LEU A 240 7.06 -21.79 0.19
C LEU A 240 6.59 -21.99 1.63
N ASP A 241 6.79 -23.19 2.18
CA ASP A 241 6.44 -23.48 3.57
C ASP A 241 7.24 -22.56 4.54
N PRO A 242 6.58 -21.75 5.40
CA PRO A 242 7.27 -20.94 6.39
C PRO A 242 8.08 -21.76 7.40
N LEU A 243 7.65 -22.98 7.72
CA LEU A 243 8.34 -23.85 8.68
C LEU A 243 9.71 -24.30 8.15
N GLU A 244 9.78 -24.60 6.86
CA GLU A 244 11.04 -24.91 6.17
C GLU A 244 11.99 -23.70 6.09
N GLN A 245 11.46 -22.48 6.28
CA GLN A 245 12.22 -21.23 6.27
C GLN A 245 12.65 -20.78 7.68
N GLY A 246 12.38 -21.58 8.72
CA GLY A 246 12.80 -21.33 10.09
C GLY A 246 11.78 -20.59 10.96
N PHE A 247 10.54 -20.43 10.50
CA PHE A 247 9.44 -19.91 11.31
C PHE A 247 8.80 -21.03 12.14
N GLU A 248 8.30 -20.70 13.32
CA GLU A 248 7.68 -21.67 14.23
C GLU A 248 6.13 -21.60 14.17
N ALA A 249 5.46 -22.74 14.06
CA ALA A 249 4.00 -22.81 14.05
C ALA A 249 3.41 -22.33 15.40
N GLY A 250 2.34 -21.54 15.37
CA GLY A 250 1.68 -21.04 16.59
C GLY A 250 2.51 -20.07 17.43
N SER A 251 3.61 -19.56 16.88
CA SER A 251 4.51 -18.62 17.56
C SER A 251 4.12 -17.15 17.40
N TYR A 252 3.11 -16.86 16.57
CA TYR A 252 2.60 -15.50 16.34
C TYR A 252 1.14 -15.37 16.77
N ASP A 253 0.81 -14.21 17.32
CA ASP A 253 -0.52 -13.85 17.77
C ASP A 253 -1.29 -13.05 16.70
N LEU A 254 -0.55 -12.31 15.87
CA LEU A 254 -1.08 -11.48 14.80
C LEU A 254 -0.23 -11.65 13.53
N ILE A 255 -0.90 -11.91 12.41
CA ILE A 255 -0.27 -11.93 11.09
C ILE A 255 -0.82 -10.79 10.26
N LEU A 256 0.08 -9.92 9.81
CA LEU A 256 -0.21 -8.80 8.93
C LEU A 256 0.23 -9.18 7.52
N ALA A 257 -0.70 -9.20 6.58
CA ALA A 257 -0.41 -9.38 5.16
C ALA A 257 -0.87 -8.11 4.43
N ALA A 258 -0.01 -7.10 4.44
CA ALA A 258 -0.25 -5.88 3.71
C ALA A 258 0.34 -6.00 2.30
N ASN A 259 -0.50 -5.89 1.26
CA ASN A 259 -0.09 -5.77 -0.15
C ASN A 259 0.61 -7.00 -0.79
N VAL A 260 0.50 -8.20 -0.19
CA VAL A 260 0.89 -9.48 -0.84
C VAL A 260 -0.07 -9.83 -2.01
N SER A 261 -1.31 -9.36 -1.90
CA SER A 261 -2.30 -9.21 -2.97
C SER A 261 -3.02 -7.87 -2.75
N LEU A 262 -3.77 -7.34 -3.72
CA LEU A 262 -4.31 -5.95 -3.76
C LEU A 262 -5.33 -5.58 -2.65
N SER A 263 -5.27 -6.19 -1.47
CA SER A 263 -6.09 -5.91 -0.30
C SER A 263 -5.27 -6.24 0.96
N CYS A 264 -5.27 -5.34 1.94
CA CYS A 264 -4.76 -5.64 3.28
C CYS A 264 -5.67 -6.71 3.90
N VAL A 265 -5.15 -7.91 4.16
CA VAL A 265 -5.90 -8.98 4.82
C VAL A 265 -5.30 -9.16 6.22
N LEU A 266 -6.11 -8.92 7.25
CA LEU A 266 -5.80 -9.30 8.62
C LEU A 266 -6.22 -10.75 8.81
N LEU A 267 -5.24 -11.63 9.05
CA LEU A 267 -5.51 -13.03 9.35
C LEU A 267 -5.32 -13.25 10.86
N ASN A 268 -6.39 -13.61 11.56
CA ASN A 268 -6.27 -14.15 12.91
C ASN A 268 -5.57 -15.51 12.85
N ALA A 269 -4.52 -15.68 13.67
CA ALA A 269 -3.60 -16.82 13.63
C ALA A 269 -4.21 -18.21 13.91
N TYR A 270 -5.53 -18.30 14.15
CA TYR A 270 -6.20 -19.58 14.44
C TYR A 270 -6.31 -20.53 13.25
N ASN A 271 -6.02 -20.10 12.01
CA ASN A 271 -6.02 -20.98 10.83
C ASN A 271 -4.98 -20.54 9.79
N ILE A 272 -3.69 -20.70 10.09
CA ILE A 272 -2.65 -20.66 9.04
C ILE A 272 -2.61 -22.04 8.37
N ASN A 273 -3.62 -22.30 7.54
CA ASN A 273 -3.47 -23.18 6.39
C ASN A 273 -3.85 -22.32 5.19
N ILE A 274 -2.87 -21.58 4.68
CA ILE A 274 -2.97 -20.94 3.37
C ILE A 274 -2.63 -22.04 2.37
N SER A 275 -3.64 -22.85 2.02
CA SER A 275 -3.61 -23.80 0.92
C SER A 275 -4.30 -23.22 -0.30
#